data_AF-A0AAV2S3F0-F1
#
_entry.id   AF-A0AAV2S3F0-F1
#
_cell.length_a   1.000
_cell.length_b   1.000
_cell.length_c   1.000
_cell.angle_alpha   90.00
_cell.angle_beta   90.00
_cell.angle_gamma   90.00
#
_symmetry.space_group_name_H-M   'P 1'
#
loop_
_entity.id
_entity.type
_entity.pdbx_description
1 polymer ?
#
loop_
_entity_poly.entity_id
_entity_poly.type
_entity_poly.pdbx_seq_one_letter_code
_entity_poly.pdbx_strand_id
1 'polypeptide(L)'
;MLGKFDNTKNISAPNATEDSDKDDSIDQISENLQETFICAENEHQINGLMSLSEDDSVASPLCERIVEQLATSDAVLKSQQRGEPDLTFEERKLIAAEILKHKPGQFLYRFGKYLKQEHLVHFLQYEGDPEVDFYLAETAKQLNPHTSKL
;
A
#
# COMPACT_ATOMS: atom_id res chain seq x y z
N MET A 1 60.60 25.82 -34.16
CA MET A 1 59.85 24.84 -33.35
C MET A 1 60.64 23.55 -33.39
N LEU A 2 61.44 23.19 -32.37
CA LEU A 2 61.01 22.48 -31.14
C LEU A 2 59.97 21.39 -31.45
N GLY A 3 60.17 20.10 -31.15
CA GLY A 3 61.19 19.46 -30.34
C GLY A 3 61.24 17.95 -30.64
N LYS A 4 62.33 17.35 -30.19
CA LYS A 4 62.74 15.96 -30.44
C LYS A 4 61.90 14.98 -29.63
N PHE A 5 61.70 13.79 -30.19
CA PHE A 5 61.16 12.62 -29.51
C PHE A 5 62.20 12.07 -28.55
N ASP A 6 61.91 12.06 -27.25
CA ASP A 6 62.67 11.27 -26.29
C ASP A 6 61.86 10.05 -25.86
N ASN A 7 62.48 8.91 -26.14
CA ASN A 7 62.09 7.56 -25.81
C ASN A 7 62.90 7.12 -24.58
N THR A 8 62.26 6.88 -23.45
CA THR A 8 62.86 6.16 -22.31
C THR A 8 61.95 5.04 -21.85
N LYS A 9 62.18 3.89 -22.47
CA LYS A 9 62.17 2.52 -21.96
C LYS A 9 62.19 2.34 -20.42
N ASN A 10 61.29 1.45 -19.97
CA ASN A 10 61.55 0.25 -19.12
C ASN A 10 61.72 0.54 -17.60
N ILE A 11 61.30 -0.27 -16.62
CA ILE A 11 60.94 -1.70 -16.49
C ILE A 11 60.13 -1.81 -15.17
N SER A 12 59.13 -2.70 -15.09
CA SER A 12 59.05 -3.79 -14.10
C SER A 12 57.61 -4.28 -13.95
N ALA A 13 57.29 -5.37 -14.65
CA ALA A 13 56.39 -6.41 -14.16
C ALA A 13 57.12 -7.14 -12.99
N PRO A 14 56.53 -8.11 -12.24
CA PRO A 14 55.28 -8.85 -12.49
C PRO A 14 54.38 -9.08 -11.25
N ASN A 15 53.10 -9.39 -11.45
CA ASN A 15 52.58 -10.65 -10.92
C ASN A 15 51.19 -11.00 -11.48
N ALA A 16 51.17 -12.21 -12.05
CA ALA A 16 50.17 -13.26 -11.95
C ALA A 16 48.76 -12.93 -11.42
N THR A 17 47.80 -13.26 -12.28
CA THR A 17 46.72 -14.24 -12.04
C THR A 17 45.88 -14.05 -10.78
N GLU A 18 44.59 -13.78 -10.97
CA GLU A 18 43.52 -14.72 -10.58
C GLU A 18 42.17 -14.28 -11.14
N ASP A 19 41.57 -15.23 -11.85
CA ASP A 19 40.19 -15.25 -12.31
C ASP A 19 39.21 -15.08 -11.15
N SER A 20 38.18 -14.27 -11.34
CA SER A 20 36.86 -14.50 -10.74
C SER A 20 35.80 -13.76 -11.53
N ASP A 21 35.24 -14.50 -12.48
CA ASP A 21 33.80 -14.70 -12.65
C ASP A 21 32.83 -13.57 -12.29
N LYS A 22 32.14 -13.12 -13.35
CA LYS A 22 30.69 -12.82 -13.44
C LYS A 22 30.18 -11.62 -12.64
N ASP A 23 29.94 -10.52 -13.35
CA ASP A 23 28.88 -9.58 -12.97
C ASP A 23 27.82 -9.63 -14.06
N ASP A 24 26.71 -10.28 -13.70
CA ASP A 24 25.57 -10.61 -14.54
C ASP A 24 24.67 -9.38 -14.76
N SER A 25 24.10 -9.33 -15.96
CA SER A 25 22.85 -8.69 -16.37
C SER A 25 22.11 -7.82 -15.34
N ILE A 26 22.00 -6.52 -15.62
CA ILE A 26 20.81 -5.74 -15.24
C ILE A 26 19.92 -5.64 -16.48
N ASP A 27 19.20 -6.72 -16.73
CA ASP A 27 18.01 -6.74 -17.56
C ASP A 27 16.78 -6.49 -16.67
N GLN A 28 15.85 -5.69 -17.20
CA GLN A 28 14.42 -5.66 -16.86
C GLN A 28 14.01 -5.56 -15.37
N ILE A 29 13.63 -4.35 -14.94
CA ILE A 29 12.55 -4.19 -13.96
C ILE A 29 11.47 -3.31 -14.60
N SER A 30 10.63 -3.98 -15.37
CA SER A 30 9.28 -3.55 -15.72
C SER A 30 8.34 -4.67 -15.26
N GLU A 31 7.21 -4.28 -14.66
CA GLU A 31 6.05 -5.11 -14.32
C GLU A 31 6.22 -6.17 -13.22
N ASN A 32 5.83 -5.82 -11.98
CA ASN A 32 4.85 -6.62 -11.22
C ASN A 32 4.40 -5.89 -9.94
N LEU A 33 3.32 -5.11 -10.07
CA LEU A 33 2.46 -4.68 -8.95
C LEU A 33 1.04 -5.19 -9.20
N GLN A 34 0.94 -6.47 -9.56
CA GLN A 34 -0.33 -7.19 -9.57
C GLN A 34 -0.20 -8.41 -8.67
N GLU A 35 -1.10 -8.45 -7.69
CA GLU A 35 -1.57 -9.64 -6.99
C GLU A 35 -0.63 -10.32 -5.99
N THR A 36 -0.70 -9.85 -4.75
CA THR A 36 -0.76 -10.78 -3.60
C THR A 36 -2.07 -10.58 -2.86
N PHE A 37 -3.14 -11.12 -3.44
CA PHE A 37 -4.25 -11.63 -2.65
C PHE A 37 -3.70 -12.75 -1.76
N ILE A 38 -3.51 -12.47 -0.47
CA ILE A 38 -3.37 -13.54 0.51
C ILE A 38 -4.79 -14.08 0.76
N CYS A 39 -5.16 -15.09 -0.02
CA CYS A 39 -6.11 -16.12 0.38
C CYS A 39 -5.34 -17.44 0.31
N ALA A 40 -4.62 -17.75 1.37
CA ALA A 40 -4.09 -19.08 1.61
C ALA A 40 -4.36 -19.44 3.07
N GLU A 41 -5.10 -20.52 3.21
CA GLU A 41 -5.47 -21.26 4.40
C GLU A 41 -4.33 -21.37 5.40
N ASN A 42 -4.57 -20.92 6.63
CA ASN A 42 -3.93 -21.48 7.82
C ASN A 42 -4.93 -21.35 8.98
N GLU A 43 -5.70 -22.40 9.19
CA GLU A 43 -6.45 -22.63 10.42
C GLU A 43 -5.47 -22.82 11.57
N HIS A 44 -4.88 -21.78 12.16
CA HIS A 44 -4.22 -21.89 13.47
C HIS A 44 -4.35 -20.58 14.25
N GLN A 45 -5.25 -20.62 15.24
CA GLN A 45 -5.36 -19.75 16.42
C GLN A 45 -5.75 -18.28 16.19
N ILE A 46 -7.06 -18.05 16.02
CA ILE A 46 -7.69 -16.82 16.54
C ILE A 46 -7.78 -16.94 18.07
N ASN A 47 -6.64 -16.90 18.74
CA ASN A 47 -6.50 -16.77 20.19
C ASN A 47 -5.21 -15.98 20.47
N GLY A 48 -5.25 -14.68 20.19
CA GLY A 48 -4.07 -13.83 20.36
C GLY A 48 -4.28 -12.34 20.14
N LEU A 49 -5.53 -11.83 20.21
CA LEU A 49 -5.79 -10.39 20.14
C LEU A 49 -6.48 -9.91 21.42
N MET A 50 -5.71 -9.88 22.50
CA MET A 50 -5.92 -8.93 23.59
C MET A 50 -4.56 -8.32 23.93
N SER A 51 -4.16 -7.37 23.10
CA SER A 51 -3.35 -6.25 23.56
C SER A 51 -3.99 -5.00 22.98
N LEU A 52 -5.16 -4.67 23.52
CA LEU A 52 -5.73 -3.33 23.40
C LEU A 52 -4.81 -2.42 24.22
N SER A 53 -3.76 -1.93 23.59
CA SER A 53 -3.06 -0.76 24.08
C SER A 53 -4.06 0.39 24.04
N GLU A 54 -4.47 0.81 25.22
CA GLU A 54 -5.32 1.97 25.52
C GLU A 54 -4.63 3.26 25.05
N ASP A 55 -4.60 3.49 23.74
CA ASP A 55 -4.55 4.83 23.16
C ASP A 55 -5.95 5.09 22.61
N ASP A 56 -6.87 5.44 23.52
CA ASP A 56 -8.14 6.08 23.19
C ASP A 56 -7.87 7.54 22.79
N SER A 57 -7.13 7.73 21.69
CA SER A 57 -7.29 8.89 20.84
C SER A 57 -8.69 8.80 20.25
N VAL A 58 -9.66 9.30 21.03
CA VAL A 58 -11.10 9.47 20.72
C VAL A 58 -11.31 9.38 19.21
N ALA A 59 -11.80 8.23 18.74
CA ALA A 59 -12.03 8.01 17.32
C ALA A 59 -12.86 9.19 16.81
N SER A 60 -12.29 9.99 15.89
CA SER A 60 -12.97 11.21 15.47
C SER A 60 -14.38 10.87 14.99
N PRO A 61 -15.38 11.74 15.20
CA PRO A 61 -16.75 11.50 14.73
C PRO A 61 -16.83 11.31 13.20
N LEU A 62 -15.77 11.64 12.47
CA LEU A 62 -15.64 11.35 11.04
C LEU A 62 -15.20 9.90 10.78
N CYS A 63 -14.27 9.37 11.57
CA CYS A 63 -13.85 7.97 11.50
C CYS A 63 -15.04 7.02 11.75
N GLU A 64 -15.86 7.32 12.76
CA GLU A 64 -17.07 6.53 13.05
C GLU A 64 -18.06 6.53 11.87
N ARG A 65 -18.33 7.69 11.27
CA ARG A 65 -19.19 7.79 10.08
C ARG A 65 -18.64 7.01 8.88
N ILE A 66 -17.32 6.98 8.70
CA ILE A 66 -16.67 6.22 7.63
C ILE A 66 -16.90 4.72 7.82
N VAL A 67 -16.66 4.20 9.02
CA VAL A 67 -16.81 2.76 9.29
C VAL A 67 -18.27 2.33 9.27
N GLU A 68 -19.19 3.18 9.74
CA GLU A 68 -20.63 2.94 9.65
C GLU A 68 -21.14 2.92 8.22
N GLN A 69 -20.66 3.83 7.38
CA GLN A 69 -20.98 3.85 5.96
C GLN A 69 -20.57 2.53 5.29
N LEU A 70 -19.38 1.99 5.62
CA LEU A 70 -18.94 0.70 5.09
C LEU A 70 -19.71 -0.48 5.66
N ALA A 71 -19.99 -0.45 6.97
CA ALA A 71 -20.76 -1.50 7.63
C ALA A 71 -22.18 -1.61 7.06
N THR A 72 -22.76 -0.51 6.60
CA THR A 72 -24.08 -0.46 5.95
C THR A 72 -24.04 -0.82 4.46
N SER A 73 -22.88 -0.65 3.81
CA SER A 73 -22.72 -0.95 2.38
C SER A 73 -22.64 -2.46 2.08
N ASP A 74 -22.64 -2.81 0.80
CA ASP A 74 -22.37 -4.16 0.28
C ASP A 74 -20.85 -4.47 0.15
N ALA A 75 -19.98 -3.65 0.75
CA ALA A 75 -18.55 -3.86 0.71
C ALA A 75 -18.16 -5.22 1.31
N VAL A 76 -17.30 -5.95 0.60
CA VAL A 76 -16.67 -7.18 1.10
C VAL A 76 -15.46 -6.77 1.94
N LEU A 77 -15.59 -6.85 3.26
CA LEU A 77 -14.54 -6.43 4.21
C LEU A 77 -13.51 -7.54 4.49
N LYS A 78 -13.95 -8.80 4.50
CA LYS A 78 -13.09 -9.98 4.63
C LYS A 78 -13.53 -11.06 3.64
N SER A 79 -12.65 -11.98 3.33
CA SER A 79 -13.03 -13.21 2.63
C SER A 79 -13.80 -14.10 3.62
N GLN A 80 -15.05 -14.44 3.32
CA GLN A 80 -15.84 -15.39 4.10
C GLN A 80 -15.83 -16.74 3.40
N GLN A 81 -15.61 -17.81 4.17
CA GLN A 81 -15.64 -19.15 3.62
C GLN A 81 -17.07 -19.64 3.41
N ARG A 82 -17.23 -20.63 2.50
CA ARG A 82 -18.53 -21.24 2.25
C ARG A 82 -19.05 -21.91 3.52
N GLY A 83 -20.19 -21.44 4.01
CA GLY A 83 -20.84 -21.96 5.22
C GLY A 83 -20.52 -21.17 6.49
N GLU A 84 -19.66 -20.15 6.42
CA GLU A 84 -19.53 -19.17 7.49
C GLU A 84 -20.77 -18.26 7.55
N PRO A 85 -21.18 -17.82 8.76
CA PRO A 85 -22.22 -16.83 8.89
C PRO A 85 -21.80 -15.47 8.30
N ASP A 86 -22.79 -14.70 7.89
CA ASP A 86 -22.58 -13.34 7.43
C ASP A 86 -22.00 -12.47 8.56
N LEU A 87 -21.10 -11.55 8.20
CA LEU A 87 -20.54 -10.59 9.13
C LEU A 87 -21.65 -9.71 9.70
N THR A 88 -21.74 -9.65 11.02
CA THR A 88 -22.63 -8.73 11.72
C THR A 88 -22.21 -7.28 11.49
N PHE A 89 -23.13 -6.35 11.68
CA PHE A 89 -22.85 -4.92 11.53
C PHE A 89 -21.68 -4.44 12.41
N GLU A 90 -21.61 -4.91 13.67
CA GLU A 90 -20.53 -4.56 14.59
C GLU A 90 -19.18 -5.14 14.15
N GLU A 91 -19.14 -6.39 13.71
CA GLU A 91 -17.90 -6.98 13.16
C GLU A 91 -17.44 -6.24 11.91
N ARG A 92 -18.38 -5.81 11.05
CA ARG A 92 -18.06 -4.98 9.88
C ARG A 92 -17.44 -3.64 10.31
N LYS A 93 -18.00 -2.96 11.33
CA LYS A 93 -17.42 -1.71 11.87
C LYS A 93 -15.99 -1.95 12.37
N LEU A 94 -15.77 -3.01 13.16
CA LEU A 94 -14.45 -3.32 13.73
C LEU A 94 -13.42 -3.61 12.64
N ILE A 95 -13.74 -4.44 11.65
CA ILE A 95 -12.82 -4.76 10.54
C ILE A 95 -12.51 -3.51 9.71
N ALA A 96 -13.53 -2.69 9.42
CA ALA A 96 -13.34 -1.45 8.68
C ALA A 96 -12.45 -0.46 9.44
N ALA A 97 -12.64 -0.30 10.75
CA ALA A 97 -11.84 0.56 11.61
C ALA A 97 -10.37 0.11 11.64
N GLU A 98 -10.13 -1.20 11.76
CA GLU A 98 -8.79 -1.77 11.76
C GLU A 98 -8.05 -1.50 10.44
N ILE A 99 -8.70 -1.75 9.30
CA ILE A 99 -8.09 -1.49 7.99
C ILE A 99 -7.83 0.01 7.81
N LEU A 100 -8.78 0.87 8.21
CA LEU A 100 -8.64 2.32 8.11
C LEU A 100 -7.44 2.84 8.91
N LYS A 101 -7.26 2.34 10.14
CA LYS A 101 -6.18 2.74 11.04
C LYS A 101 -4.81 2.26 10.55
N HIS A 102 -4.73 0.99 10.13
CA HIS A 102 -3.45 0.36 9.83
C HIS A 102 -2.99 0.53 8.38
N LYS A 103 -3.92 0.67 7.43
CA LYS A 103 -3.63 0.73 5.98
C LYS A 103 -4.56 1.72 5.25
N PRO A 104 -4.45 3.03 5.52
CA PRO A 104 -5.33 4.05 4.93
C PRO A 104 -5.29 4.09 3.39
N GLY A 105 -4.14 3.83 2.77
CA GLY A 105 -4.02 3.77 1.30
C GLY A 105 -4.80 2.60 0.69
N GLN A 106 -4.60 1.39 1.21
CA GLN A 106 -5.35 0.21 0.78
C GLN A 106 -6.85 0.32 1.07
N PHE A 107 -7.20 1.00 2.17
CA PHE A 107 -8.58 1.31 2.49
C PHE A 107 -9.22 2.14 1.37
N LEU A 108 -8.58 3.23 0.94
CA LEU A 108 -9.07 4.07 -0.16
C LEU A 108 -9.16 3.29 -1.48
N TYR A 109 -8.12 2.51 -1.81
CA TYR A 109 -8.11 1.69 -3.03
C TYR A 109 -9.31 0.73 -3.11
N ARG A 110 -9.59 0.02 -2.01
CA ARG A 110 -10.62 -1.02 -1.99
C ARG A 110 -12.02 -0.47 -1.75
N PHE A 111 -12.13 0.55 -0.91
CA PHE A 111 -13.40 1.00 -0.37
C PHE A 111 -13.79 2.43 -0.77
N GLY A 112 -12.93 3.16 -1.47
CA GLY A 112 -13.15 4.56 -1.86
C GLY A 112 -14.49 4.79 -2.57
N LYS A 113 -14.92 3.84 -3.41
CA LYS A 113 -16.21 3.90 -4.11
C LYS A 113 -17.46 3.89 -3.21
N TYR A 114 -17.33 3.43 -1.97
CA TYR A 114 -18.43 3.40 -0.99
C TYR A 114 -18.43 4.65 -0.08
N LEU A 115 -17.39 5.48 -0.18
CA LEU A 115 -17.25 6.69 0.63
C LEU A 115 -18.01 7.87 0.01
N LYS A 116 -18.24 8.88 0.85
CA LYS A 116 -18.78 10.18 0.44
C LYS A 116 -17.66 11.20 0.38
N GLN A 117 -17.85 12.30 -0.34
CA GLN A 117 -16.85 13.36 -0.44
C GLN A 117 -16.46 13.94 0.94
N GLU A 118 -17.43 14.06 1.85
CA GLU A 118 -17.18 14.51 3.23
C GLU A 118 -16.23 13.59 4.02
N HIS A 119 -16.17 12.31 3.66
CA HIS A 119 -15.30 11.32 4.32
C HIS A 119 -13.83 11.48 3.93
N LEU A 120 -13.56 12.02 2.74
CA LEU A 120 -12.21 12.19 2.22
C LEU A 120 -11.36 13.14 3.07
N VAL A 121 -12.01 14.06 3.78
CA VAL A 121 -11.36 14.99 4.72
C VAL A 121 -10.58 14.25 5.80
N HIS A 122 -11.00 13.05 6.19
CA HIS A 122 -10.27 12.23 7.17
C HIS A 122 -8.86 11.88 6.71
N PHE A 123 -8.66 11.68 5.40
CA PHE A 123 -7.39 11.21 4.86
C PHE A 123 -6.35 12.32 4.69
N LEU A 124 -6.74 13.58 4.85
CA LEU A 124 -5.82 14.72 4.83
C LEU A 124 -4.81 14.66 5.97
N GLN A 125 -5.10 13.94 7.06
CA GLN A 125 -4.14 13.73 8.14
C GLN A 125 -2.92 12.87 7.73
N TYR A 126 -3.01 12.16 6.59
CA TYR A 126 -1.93 11.36 6.01
C TYR A 126 -1.26 12.04 4.81
N GLU A 127 -1.48 13.35 4.63
CA GLU A 127 -0.84 14.11 3.56
C GLU A 127 0.68 13.91 3.56
N GLY A 128 1.24 13.62 2.38
CA GLY A 128 2.65 13.30 2.23
C GLY A 128 2.95 11.79 2.18
N ASP A 129 1.96 10.93 2.44
CA ASP A 129 2.03 9.52 2.07
C ASP A 129 1.66 9.36 0.59
N PRO A 130 2.58 8.94 -0.30
CA PRO A 130 2.32 8.86 -1.73
C PRO A 130 1.20 7.89 -2.11
N GLU A 131 1.01 6.81 -1.34
CA GLU A 131 -0.03 5.82 -1.59
C GLU A 131 -1.41 6.41 -1.25
N VAL A 132 -1.52 7.04 -0.08
CA VAL A 132 -2.76 7.69 0.36
C VAL A 132 -3.11 8.85 -0.56
N ASP A 133 -2.15 9.73 -0.88
CA ASP A 133 -2.38 10.89 -1.75
C ASP A 133 -2.87 10.47 -3.14
N PHE A 134 -2.29 9.42 -3.71
CA PHE A 134 -2.69 8.88 -5.00
C PHE A 134 -4.14 8.36 -4.97
N TYR A 135 -4.47 7.47 -4.04
CA TYR A 135 -5.81 6.89 -3.96
C TYR A 135 -6.87 7.89 -3.48
N LEU A 136 -6.48 8.89 -2.70
CA LEU A 136 -7.35 9.98 -2.26
C LEU A 136 -7.77 10.84 -3.45
N ALA A 137 -6.80 11.25 -4.28
CA ALA A 137 -7.06 12.01 -5.49
C ALA A 137 -7.92 11.20 -6.48
N GLU A 138 -7.65 9.91 -6.63
CA GLU A 138 -8.40 9.05 -7.53
C GLU A 138 -9.85 8.84 -7.05
N THR A 139 -10.04 8.59 -5.76
CA THR A 139 -11.37 8.49 -5.14
C THR A 139 -12.14 9.81 -5.28
N ALA A 140 -11.50 10.95 -5.06
CA ALA A 140 -12.14 12.26 -5.18
C ALA A 140 -12.65 12.55 -6.61
N LYS A 141 -11.92 12.10 -7.65
CA LYS A 141 -12.37 12.21 -9.04
C LYS A 141 -13.59 11.34 -9.31
N GLN A 142 -13.59 10.09 -8.82
CA GLN A 142 -14.69 9.15 -9.02
C GLN A 142 -15.99 9.63 -8.36
N LEU A 143 -15.89 10.26 -7.18
CA LEU A 143 -17.04 10.80 -6.47
C LEU A 143 -17.57 12.13 -7.06
N ASN A 144 -16.81 12.77 -7.94
CA ASN A 144 -17.22 13.98 -8.67
C ASN A 144 -17.33 13.71 -10.18
N PRO A 145 -18.26 12.85 -10.64
CA PRO A 145 -18.24 12.35 -12.01
C PRO A 145 -18.57 13.38 -13.10
N HIS A 146 -19.12 14.57 -12.80
CA HIS A 146 -19.12 15.74 -13.72
C HIS A 146 -20.01 16.93 -13.27
N THR A 147 -19.45 18.15 -13.30
CA THR A 147 -20.13 19.39 -13.74
C THR A 147 -19.96 19.58 -15.26
N SER A 148 -20.30 18.55 -16.02
CA SER A 148 -19.87 18.19 -17.39
C SER A 148 -20.93 17.79 -18.39
N LYS A 149 -22.19 18.16 -18.21
CA LYS A 149 -23.20 18.01 -19.26
C LYS A 149 -24.11 19.22 -19.21
N LEU A 150 -23.77 20.22 -20.03
CA LEU A 150 -24.66 21.26 -20.54
C LEU A 150 -24.48 21.27 -22.06
#